data_AF-M0EK27-F1
#
_entry.id   AF-M0EK27-F1
#
_cell.length_a   1.000
_cell.length_b   1.000
_cell.length_c   1.000
_cell.angle_alpha   90.00
_cell.angle_beta   90.00
_cell.angle_gamma   90.00
#
_symmetry.space_group_name_H-M   'P 1'
#
loop_
_entity.id
_entity.type
_entity.pdbx_description
1 polymer ?
#
loop_
_entity_poly.entity_id
_entity_poly.type
_entity_poly.pdbx_seq_one_letter_code
_entity_poly.pdbx_strand_id
1 'polypeptide(L)'
;MEPTAPSLSRTYSDRVYPDPWEKVLDYRRVREYAADHPTAGRVRVGRALDLPAERVRGWLDDAVPDPVRGIDTAADRGWLDPGPEGEAAAALVELLAHVLAGGSIPAGNYVPAVTPGERVRAAEIRAAFERVGAETRTRNADAPGRAVEVVPTCDGTVLGRCLVAMGAPTGPKTSLDHLPAVVWDVPRAIRRSFARTYVRHRGLNYADKSTTRVQVERPRSFIAELRDVLDDVLDEGVSTADAGLTISADAARELGVE
;
A
#
# COMPACT_ATOMS: atom_id res chain seq x y z
N MET A 1 9.54 5.40 7.83
CA MET A 1 8.62 4.25 7.69
C MET A 1 8.53 3.91 6.22
N GLU A 2 8.20 2.66 5.86
CA GLU A 2 7.83 2.38 4.46
C GLU A 2 6.59 3.18 4.04
N PRO A 3 6.45 3.55 2.75
CA PRO A 3 7.35 3.25 1.65
C PRO A 3 8.55 4.21 1.60
N THR A 4 9.75 3.67 1.40
CA THR A 4 10.97 4.42 1.12
C THR A 4 11.19 4.54 -0.40
N ALA A 5 12.00 5.49 -0.86
CA ALA A 5 12.35 5.56 -2.28
C ALA A 5 12.97 4.25 -2.83
N PRO A 6 13.90 3.58 -2.12
CA PRO A 6 14.40 2.26 -2.53
C PRO A 6 13.32 1.18 -2.63
N SER A 7 12.46 1.02 -1.62
CA SER A 7 11.44 -0.05 -1.64
C SER A 7 10.39 0.19 -2.73
N LEU A 8 9.97 1.44 -2.94
CA LEU A 8 9.08 1.82 -4.03
C LEU A 8 9.71 1.46 -5.39
N SER A 9 10.98 1.82 -5.59
CA SER A 9 11.67 1.56 -6.85
C SER A 9 11.73 0.06 -7.18
N ARG A 10 11.93 -0.78 -6.16
CA ARG A 10 12.00 -2.24 -6.29
C ARG A 10 10.68 -2.91 -6.65
N THR A 11 9.57 -2.17 -6.62
CA THR A 11 8.30 -2.67 -7.17
C THR A 11 8.31 -2.68 -8.70
N TYR A 12 9.18 -1.90 -9.35
CA TYR A 12 9.30 -1.84 -10.79
C TYR A 12 10.13 -3.01 -11.32
N SER A 13 9.96 -3.33 -12.59
CA SER A 13 10.79 -4.31 -13.29
C SER A 13 11.66 -3.59 -14.31
N ASP A 14 12.93 -3.96 -14.41
CA ASP A 14 13.83 -3.48 -15.45
C ASP A 14 14.52 -4.67 -16.14
N ARG A 15 14.87 -4.51 -17.42
CA ARG A 15 15.53 -5.56 -18.21
C ARG A 15 17.04 -5.55 -18.07
N VAL A 16 17.60 -4.42 -17.64
CA VAL A 16 19.03 -4.13 -17.60
C VAL A 16 19.53 -4.10 -16.17
N TYR A 17 18.73 -3.51 -15.27
CA TYR A 17 19.06 -3.39 -13.84
C TYR A 17 18.36 -4.50 -13.04
N PRO A 18 19.10 -5.42 -12.41
CA PRO A 18 18.52 -6.40 -11.49
C PRO A 18 17.85 -5.75 -10.28
N ASP A 19 18.47 -4.70 -9.71
CA ASP A 19 17.84 -3.84 -8.71
C ASP A 19 17.44 -2.51 -9.37
N PRO A 20 16.13 -2.21 -9.56
CA PRO A 20 15.68 -0.93 -10.10
C PRO A 20 16.17 0.29 -9.32
N TRP A 21 16.54 0.16 -8.05
CA TRP A 21 17.11 1.25 -7.27
C TRP A 21 18.46 1.72 -7.83
N GLU A 22 19.29 0.81 -8.34
CA GLU A 22 20.57 1.16 -8.97
C GLU A 22 20.37 2.06 -10.20
N LYS A 23 19.29 1.82 -10.96
CA LYS A 23 18.91 2.67 -12.09
C LYS A 23 18.59 4.10 -11.65
N VAL A 24 17.94 4.26 -10.50
CA VAL A 24 17.65 5.58 -9.92
C VAL A 24 18.94 6.28 -9.53
N LEU A 25 19.87 5.57 -8.87
CA LEU A 25 21.16 6.12 -8.47
C LEU A 25 21.99 6.56 -9.68
N ASP A 26 22.09 5.72 -10.72
CA ASP A 26 22.82 6.06 -11.94
C ASP A 26 22.20 7.23 -12.70
N TYR A 27 20.86 7.29 -12.78
CA TYR A 27 20.18 8.44 -13.37
C TYR A 27 20.53 9.73 -12.64
N ARG A 28 20.48 9.72 -11.29
CA ARG A 28 20.82 10.89 -10.47
C ARG A 28 22.28 11.31 -10.67
N ARG A 29 23.23 10.37 -10.66
CA ARG A 29 24.65 10.64 -10.95
C ARG A 29 24.86 11.26 -12.33
N VAL A 30 24.14 10.80 -13.35
CA VAL A 30 24.20 11.38 -14.69
C VAL A 30 23.67 12.81 -14.71
N ARG A 31 22.53 13.08 -14.05
CA ARG A 31 21.96 14.44 -13.99
C ARG A 31 22.86 15.40 -13.20
N GLU A 32 23.44 14.96 -12.09
CA GLU A 32 24.40 15.73 -11.30
C GLU A 32 25.66 16.07 -12.11
N TYR A 33 26.29 15.07 -12.73
CA TYR A 33 27.47 15.28 -13.57
C TYR A 33 27.18 16.22 -14.76
N ALA A 34 26.00 16.09 -15.39
CA ALA A 34 25.61 16.95 -16.50
C ALA A 34 25.37 18.41 -16.07
N ALA A 35 24.88 18.62 -14.84
CA ALA A 35 24.72 19.96 -14.27
C ALA A 35 26.07 20.63 -14.03
N ASP A 36 27.06 19.89 -13.50
CA ASP A 36 28.42 20.38 -13.27
C ASP A 36 29.23 20.55 -14.58
N HIS A 37 28.85 19.82 -15.62
CA HIS A 37 29.53 19.79 -16.91
C HIS A 37 28.56 19.94 -18.10
N PRO A 38 27.96 21.13 -18.29
CA PRO A 38 26.86 21.32 -19.26
C PRO A 38 27.24 21.09 -20.73
N THR A 39 28.54 21.14 -21.06
CA THR A 39 29.05 20.87 -22.42
C THR A 39 29.51 19.41 -22.62
N ALA A 40 29.45 18.57 -21.59
CA ALA A 40 29.86 17.18 -21.68
C ALA A 40 28.82 16.34 -22.44
N GLY A 41 29.18 15.91 -23.66
CA GLY A 41 28.35 14.95 -24.40
C GLY A 41 28.34 13.55 -23.78
N ARG A 42 27.34 12.74 -24.17
CA ARG A 42 27.08 11.37 -23.69
C ARG A 42 28.30 10.45 -23.53
N VAL A 43 29.30 10.55 -24.42
CA VAL A 43 30.51 9.71 -24.38
C VAL A 43 31.39 10.10 -23.19
N ARG A 44 31.57 11.40 -22.95
CA ARG A 44 32.36 11.92 -21.83
C ARG A 44 31.69 11.58 -20.50
N VAL A 45 30.38 11.79 -20.40
CA VAL A 45 29.59 11.47 -19.21
C VAL A 45 29.62 9.96 -18.93
N GLY A 46 29.36 9.12 -19.95
CA GLY A 46 29.40 7.67 -19.81
C GLY A 46 30.76 7.14 -19.36
N ARG A 47 31.85 7.66 -19.94
CA ARG A 47 33.21 7.30 -19.51
C ARG A 47 33.50 7.74 -18.07
N ALA A 48 33.04 8.91 -17.65
CA ALA A 48 33.28 9.42 -16.30
C ALA A 48 32.52 8.63 -15.22
N LEU A 49 31.34 8.10 -15.55
CA LEU A 49 30.46 7.41 -14.61
C LEU A 49 30.47 5.88 -14.74
N ASP A 50 31.26 5.35 -15.67
CA ASP A 50 31.31 3.93 -16.05
C ASP A 50 29.95 3.39 -16.52
N LEU A 51 29.30 4.15 -17.42
CA LEU A 51 27.98 3.84 -17.97
C LEU A 51 28.00 3.77 -19.51
N PRO A 52 27.19 2.86 -20.11
CA PRO A 52 27.04 2.83 -21.56
C PRO A 52 26.54 4.16 -22.11
N ALA A 53 27.24 4.70 -23.12
CA ALA A 53 26.93 6.01 -23.70
C ALA A 53 25.51 6.11 -24.29
N GLU A 54 24.93 5.01 -24.75
CA GLU A 54 23.53 4.98 -25.23
C GLU A 54 22.51 5.14 -24.08
N ARG A 55 22.81 4.60 -22.90
CA ARG A 55 21.95 4.77 -21.71
C ARG A 55 21.96 6.22 -21.25
N VAL A 56 23.17 6.78 -21.15
CA VAL A 56 23.38 8.18 -20.77
C VAL A 56 22.69 9.13 -21.74
N ARG A 57 22.75 8.83 -23.05
CA ARG A 57 22.08 9.63 -24.08
C ARG A 57 20.61 9.86 -23.75
N GLY A 58 19.86 8.80 -23.48
CA GLY A 58 18.43 8.92 -23.17
C GLY A 58 18.17 9.84 -21.98
N TRP A 59 18.97 9.74 -20.93
CA TRP A 59 18.79 10.53 -19.70
C TRP A 59 19.24 12.00 -19.83
N LEU A 60 20.15 12.29 -20.76
CA LEU A 60 20.50 13.66 -21.14
C LEU A 60 19.42 14.29 -22.04
N ASP A 61 18.81 13.49 -22.91
CA ASP A 61 17.68 13.88 -23.79
C ASP A 61 16.33 13.85 -23.02
N ASP A 62 16.36 14.17 -21.73
CA ASP A 62 15.21 14.27 -20.80
C ASP A 62 14.34 13.00 -20.60
N ALA A 63 14.79 11.82 -21.03
CA ALA A 63 14.10 10.58 -20.69
C ALA A 63 14.28 10.25 -19.19
N VAL A 64 13.17 10.30 -18.45
CA VAL A 64 13.14 9.94 -17.01
C VAL A 64 12.78 8.45 -16.85
N PRO A 65 13.54 7.65 -16.07
CA PRO A 65 13.16 6.28 -15.74
C PRO A 65 11.83 6.18 -15.00
N ASP A 66 11.05 5.11 -15.23
CA ASP A 66 9.77 4.88 -14.53
C ASP A 66 9.88 4.87 -13.00
N PRO A 67 10.89 4.23 -12.37
CA PRO A 67 11.05 4.27 -10.92
C PRO A 67 11.32 5.69 -10.40
N VAL A 68 12.05 6.51 -11.17
CA VAL A 68 12.32 7.91 -10.82
C VAL A 68 11.03 8.71 -10.86
N ARG A 69 10.25 8.61 -11.95
CA ARG A 69 8.92 9.24 -12.04
C ARG A 69 8.01 8.83 -10.88
N GLY A 70 8.01 7.54 -10.54
CA GLY A 70 7.23 7.01 -9.41
C GLY A 70 7.66 7.62 -8.08
N ILE A 71 8.96 7.74 -7.83
CA ILE A 71 9.52 8.38 -6.64
C ILE A 71 9.11 9.86 -6.58
N ASP A 72 9.25 10.59 -7.69
CA ASP A 72 8.92 12.01 -7.73
C ASP A 72 7.43 12.22 -7.46
N THR A 73 6.55 11.44 -8.11
CA THR A 73 5.10 11.48 -7.82
C THR A 73 4.79 11.13 -6.37
N ALA A 74 5.41 10.08 -5.81
CA ALA A 74 5.16 9.71 -4.42
C ALA A 74 5.70 10.75 -3.42
N ALA A 75 6.81 11.40 -3.72
CA ALA A 75 7.37 12.49 -2.94
C ALA A 75 6.46 13.73 -2.98
N ASP A 76 6.00 14.13 -4.16
CA ASP A 76 5.09 15.27 -4.35
C ASP A 76 3.77 15.07 -3.60
N ARG A 77 3.32 13.82 -3.47
CA ARG A 77 2.13 13.44 -2.72
C ARG A 77 2.37 13.23 -1.22
N GLY A 78 3.62 13.32 -0.76
CA GLY A 78 3.99 13.10 0.64
C GLY A 78 3.86 11.64 1.10
N TRP A 79 3.92 10.68 0.18
CA TRP A 79 3.77 9.26 0.49
C TRP A 79 5.08 8.58 0.87
N LEU A 80 6.23 9.16 0.54
CA LEU A 80 7.55 8.58 0.83
C LEU A 80 8.04 8.95 2.22
N ASP A 81 8.65 7.96 2.88
CA ASP A 81 9.29 8.07 4.19
C ASP A 81 8.42 8.82 5.23
N PRO A 82 7.11 8.52 5.35
CA PRO A 82 6.26 9.27 6.25
C PRO A 82 6.71 9.07 7.70
N GLY A 83 6.61 10.14 8.50
CA GLY A 83 6.81 10.05 9.94
C GLY A 83 5.74 9.14 10.55
N PRO A 84 6.08 8.20 11.44
CA PRO A 84 5.14 7.19 11.94
C PRO A 84 3.94 7.77 12.68
N GLU A 85 4.10 8.95 13.28
CA GLU A 85 3.07 9.69 14.01
C GLU A 85 2.30 10.68 13.11
N GLY A 86 2.72 10.83 11.85
CA GLY A 86 2.18 11.83 10.92
C GLY A 86 0.90 11.38 10.22
N GLU A 87 0.11 12.36 9.76
CA GLU A 87 -1.15 12.12 9.05
C GLU A 87 -0.95 11.28 7.78
N ALA A 88 0.17 11.46 7.06
CA ALA A 88 0.48 10.66 5.88
C ALA A 88 0.62 9.16 6.21
N ALA A 89 1.31 8.81 7.30
CA ALA A 89 1.41 7.42 7.76
C ALA A 89 0.03 6.87 8.16
N ALA A 90 -0.75 7.67 8.91
CA ALA A 90 -2.09 7.28 9.33
C ALA A 90 -3.02 6.99 8.13
N ALA A 91 -3.04 7.88 7.14
CA ALA A 91 -3.84 7.77 5.94
C ALA A 91 -3.43 6.55 5.07
N LEU A 92 -2.12 6.34 4.89
CA LEU A 92 -1.61 5.20 4.13
C LEU A 92 -1.92 3.86 4.83
N VAL A 93 -1.75 3.78 6.15
CA VAL A 93 -2.06 2.57 6.92
C VAL A 93 -3.56 2.28 6.95
N GLU A 94 -4.42 3.29 7.04
CA GLU A 94 -5.86 3.12 6.90
C GLU A 94 -6.23 2.58 5.51
N LEU A 95 -5.70 3.17 4.44
CA LEU A 95 -5.95 2.69 3.08
C LEU A 95 -5.41 1.27 2.87
N LEU A 96 -4.26 0.94 3.45
CA LEU A 96 -3.71 -0.41 3.46
C LEU A 96 -4.69 -1.40 4.11
N ALA A 97 -5.32 -1.03 5.23
CA ALA A 97 -6.34 -1.86 5.88
C ALA A 97 -7.52 -2.14 4.94
N HIS A 98 -8.03 -1.11 4.24
CA HIS A 98 -9.07 -1.26 3.23
C HIS A 98 -8.65 -2.21 2.10
N VAL A 99 -7.42 -2.09 1.60
CA VAL A 99 -6.91 -2.93 0.52
C VAL A 99 -6.73 -4.38 0.96
N LEU A 100 -6.15 -4.63 2.13
CA LEU A 100 -5.93 -5.98 2.68
C LEU A 100 -7.25 -6.70 2.96
N ALA A 101 -8.21 -5.97 3.53
CA ALA A 101 -9.46 -6.54 4.00
C ALA A 101 -10.52 -6.61 2.91
N GLY A 102 -10.77 -5.55 2.15
CA GLY A 102 -11.86 -5.46 1.16
C GLY A 102 -11.43 -5.18 -0.29
N GLY A 103 -10.14 -4.99 -0.56
CA GLY A 103 -9.66 -4.55 -1.87
C GLY A 103 -8.78 -5.54 -2.61
N SER A 104 -7.97 -5.05 -3.54
CA SER A 104 -6.92 -5.76 -4.28
C SER A 104 -5.98 -4.79 -4.99
N ILE A 105 -4.76 -5.26 -5.29
CA ILE A 105 -3.81 -4.58 -6.17
C ILE A 105 -3.42 -5.59 -7.26
N PRO A 106 -3.81 -5.40 -8.53
CA PRO A 106 -3.46 -6.33 -9.59
C PRO A 106 -2.00 -6.12 -10.03
N ALA A 107 -1.25 -7.20 -10.18
CA ALA A 107 0.18 -7.15 -10.55
C ALA A 107 0.46 -6.47 -11.92
N GLY A 108 -0.54 -6.42 -12.82
CA GLY A 108 -0.37 -5.85 -14.15
C GLY A 108 -0.31 -4.32 -14.20
N ASN A 109 -1.08 -3.62 -13.35
CA ASN A 109 -1.15 -2.16 -13.39
C ASN A 109 -1.01 -1.48 -12.03
N TYR A 110 -0.96 -2.25 -10.93
CA TYR A 110 -0.81 -1.76 -9.57
C TYR A 110 -1.88 -0.78 -9.12
N VAL A 111 -3.03 -0.67 -9.79
CA VAL A 111 -4.09 0.26 -9.37
C VAL A 111 -4.89 -0.38 -8.22
N PRO A 112 -4.85 0.16 -6.99
CA PRO A 112 -5.62 -0.38 -5.89
C PRO A 112 -7.12 -0.20 -6.16
N ALA A 113 -7.89 -1.23 -5.82
CA ALA A 113 -9.34 -1.24 -5.93
C ALA A 113 -9.94 -1.79 -4.65
N VAL A 114 -10.98 -1.15 -4.10
CA VAL A 114 -11.64 -1.59 -2.87
C VAL A 114 -13.13 -1.75 -3.10
N THR A 115 -13.67 -2.91 -2.73
CA THR A 115 -15.09 -3.22 -2.88
C THR A 115 -15.84 -2.79 -1.62
N PRO A 116 -16.91 -1.97 -1.74
CA PRO A 116 -17.81 -1.70 -0.63
C PRO A 116 -18.47 -2.97 -0.12
N GLY A 117 -18.69 -3.06 1.19
CA GLY A 117 -19.42 -4.15 1.84
C GLY A 117 -20.59 -3.62 2.66
N GLU A 118 -21.30 -4.53 3.32
CA GLU A 118 -22.42 -4.20 4.20
C GLU A 118 -22.04 -3.19 5.29
N ARG A 119 -20.89 -3.40 5.92
CA ARG A 119 -20.41 -2.59 7.04
C ARG A 119 -19.45 -1.48 6.64
N VAL A 120 -18.93 -1.50 5.42
CA VAL A 120 -18.00 -0.51 4.89
C VAL A 120 -18.56 0.06 3.59
N ARG A 121 -19.16 1.25 3.69
CA ARG A 121 -19.82 1.90 2.56
C ARG A 121 -18.80 2.53 1.62
N ALA A 122 -19.19 2.73 0.35
CA ALA A 122 -18.33 3.36 -0.64
C ALA A 122 -17.81 4.75 -0.21
N ALA A 123 -18.62 5.55 0.50
CA ALA A 123 -18.21 6.87 0.99
C ALA A 123 -17.01 6.82 1.94
N GLU A 124 -16.95 5.79 2.81
CA GLU A 124 -15.84 5.61 3.74
C GLU A 124 -14.55 5.24 3.01
N ILE A 125 -14.65 4.37 2.00
CA ILE A 125 -13.52 4.02 1.14
C ILE A 125 -13.02 5.25 0.38
N ARG A 126 -13.93 6.09 -0.14
CA ARG A 126 -13.55 7.34 -0.82
C ARG A 126 -12.81 8.29 0.12
N ALA A 127 -13.29 8.42 1.36
CA ALA A 127 -12.62 9.25 2.37
C ALA A 127 -11.19 8.75 2.67
N ALA A 128 -10.97 7.42 2.73
CA ALA A 128 -9.62 6.87 2.91
C ALA A 128 -8.68 7.19 1.74
N PHE A 129 -9.17 7.14 0.49
CA PHE A 129 -8.39 7.59 -0.67
C PHE A 129 -8.15 9.12 -0.66
N GLU A 130 -9.15 9.91 -0.28
CA GLU A 130 -9.03 11.36 -0.19
C GLU A 130 -8.00 11.80 0.86
N ARG A 131 -7.90 11.09 2.00
CA ARG A 131 -6.88 11.34 3.02
C ARG A 131 -5.44 11.17 2.50
N VAL A 132 -5.22 10.30 1.50
CA VAL A 132 -3.92 10.19 0.82
C VAL A 132 -3.81 11.12 -0.40
N GLY A 133 -4.77 12.02 -0.60
CA GLY A 133 -4.80 12.97 -1.72
C GLY A 133 -5.22 12.35 -3.06
N ALA A 134 -5.82 11.16 -3.07
CA ALA A 134 -6.26 10.48 -4.28
C ALA A 134 -7.76 10.67 -4.50
N GLU A 135 -8.12 11.34 -5.59
CA GLU A 135 -9.50 11.37 -6.09
C GLU A 135 -9.94 9.98 -6.57
N THR A 136 -11.24 9.69 -6.50
CA THR A 136 -11.77 8.36 -6.81
C THR A 136 -12.96 8.37 -7.74
N ARG A 137 -13.17 7.24 -8.39
CA ARG A 137 -14.38 6.94 -9.16
C ARG A 137 -14.88 5.55 -8.83
N THR A 138 -16.14 5.28 -9.19
CA THR A 138 -16.70 3.94 -9.15
C THR A 138 -16.38 3.19 -10.45
N ARG A 139 -16.01 1.92 -10.34
CA ARG A 139 -15.84 0.98 -11.44
C ARG A 139 -16.88 -0.14 -11.33
N ASN A 140 -17.31 -0.68 -12.46
CA ASN A 140 -18.28 -1.79 -12.58
C ASN A 140 -19.69 -1.53 -12.04
N ALA A 141 -20.09 -0.27 -11.81
CA ALA A 141 -21.44 0.05 -11.32
C ALA A 141 -22.55 -0.55 -12.21
N ASP A 142 -22.33 -0.53 -13.52
CA ASP A 142 -23.29 -0.98 -14.53
C ASP A 142 -22.89 -2.31 -15.18
N ALA A 143 -21.99 -3.09 -14.56
CA ALA A 143 -21.46 -4.33 -15.11
C ALA A 143 -22.02 -5.56 -14.35
N PRO A 144 -23.05 -6.25 -14.88
CA PRO A 144 -23.63 -7.40 -14.21
C PRO A 144 -22.59 -8.49 -13.90
N GLY A 145 -22.64 -9.04 -12.70
CA GLY A 145 -21.72 -10.12 -12.26
C GLY A 145 -20.31 -9.65 -11.91
N ARG A 146 -20.03 -8.35 -11.91
CA ARG A 146 -18.78 -7.77 -11.40
C ARG A 146 -19.04 -7.01 -10.11
N ALA A 147 -18.13 -7.14 -9.15
CA ALA A 147 -18.18 -6.33 -7.94
C ALA A 147 -17.96 -4.86 -8.28
N VAL A 148 -18.77 -3.98 -7.67
CA VAL A 148 -18.59 -2.54 -7.72
C VAL A 148 -17.35 -2.19 -6.90
N GLU A 149 -16.46 -1.39 -7.46
CA GLU A 149 -15.18 -1.05 -6.83
C GLU A 149 -14.99 0.46 -6.79
N VAL A 150 -14.36 0.96 -5.74
CA VAL A 150 -13.81 2.31 -5.66
C VAL A 150 -12.34 2.23 -6.07
N VAL A 151 -11.95 3.05 -7.04
CA VAL A 151 -10.59 3.10 -7.60
C VAL A 151 -10.11 4.55 -7.71
N PRO A 152 -8.80 4.83 -7.59
CA PRO A 152 -8.26 6.17 -7.80
C PRO A 152 -8.39 6.62 -9.26
N THR A 153 -8.52 7.92 -9.50
CA THR A 153 -8.62 8.53 -10.84
C THR A 153 -7.27 8.93 -11.41
N CYS A 154 -6.33 9.34 -10.55
CA CYS A 154 -4.97 9.74 -10.87
C CYS A 154 -3.95 9.04 -9.96
N ASP A 155 -2.71 8.90 -10.43
CA ASP A 155 -1.56 8.35 -9.70
C ASP A 155 -1.75 6.95 -9.06
N GLY A 156 -2.83 6.25 -9.42
CA GLY A 156 -3.23 4.99 -8.79
C GLY A 156 -2.17 3.89 -8.88
N THR A 157 -1.44 3.83 -9.99
CA THR A 157 -0.31 2.90 -10.15
C THR A 157 0.81 3.21 -9.16
N VAL A 158 1.14 4.48 -8.92
CA VAL A 158 2.18 4.87 -7.95
C VAL A 158 1.70 4.61 -6.53
N LEU A 159 0.45 4.96 -6.22
CA LEU A 159 -0.17 4.72 -4.91
C LEU A 159 -0.19 3.23 -4.58
N GLY A 160 -0.62 2.36 -5.50
CA GLY A 160 -0.62 0.92 -5.23
C GLY A 160 0.79 0.34 -5.12
N ARG A 161 1.78 0.87 -5.83
CA ARG A 161 3.19 0.50 -5.63
C ARG A 161 3.70 0.92 -4.24
N CYS A 162 3.29 2.09 -3.75
CA CYS A 162 3.57 2.51 -2.37
C CYS A 162 2.97 1.51 -1.37
N LEU A 163 1.71 1.12 -1.54
CA LEU A 163 1.07 0.11 -0.69
C LEU A 163 1.76 -1.27 -0.78
N VAL A 164 2.24 -1.66 -1.97
CA VAL A 164 3.03 -2.90 -2.13
C VAL A 164 4.37 -2.81 -1.41
N ALA A 165 5.07 -1.68 -1.50
CA ALA A 165 6.29 -1.43 -0.75
C ALA A 165 6.06 -1.43 0.77
N MET A 166 4.87 -1.04 1.21
CA MET A 166 4.45 -1.16 2.61
C MET A 166 4.11 -2.61 3.02
N GLY A 167 3.98 -3.55 2.08
CA GLY A 167 3.69 -4.97 2.36
C GLY A 167 2.35 -5.48 1.82
N ALA A 168 1.59 -4.69 1.06
CA ALA A 168 0.40 -5.18 0.39
C ALA A 168 0.77 -6.22 -0.70
N PRO A 169 0.08 -7.37 -0.78
CA PRO A 169 0.32 -8.34 -1.84
C PRO A 169 -0.25 -7.84 -3.17
N THR A 170 0.45 -8.14 -4.26
CA THR A 170 -0.13 -8.06 -5.61
C THR A 170 -0.85 -9.37 -5.95
N GLY A 171 -2.07 -9.30 -6.47
CA GLY A 171 -2.85 -10.49 -6.85
C GLY A 171 -3.61 -11.14 -5.69
N PRO A 172 -3.77 -12.48 -5.69
CA PRO A 172 -4.44 -13.21 -4.62
C PRO A 172 -3.77 -12.98 -3.27
N LYS A 173 -4.57 -12.82 -2.22
CA LYS A 173 -4.07 -12.60 -0.86
C LYS A 173 -3.99 -13.87 -0.01
N THR A 174 -4.41 -14.99 -0.56
CA THR A 174 -4.47 -16.27 0.15
C THR A 174 -3.09 -16.80 0.53
N SER A 175 -2.03 -16.31 -0.10
CA SER A 175 -0.63 -16.62 0.22
C SER A 175 0.10 -15.55 1.04
N LEU A 176 -0.60 -14.54 1.56
CA LEU A 176 0.03 -13.53 2.41
C LEU A 176 0.20 -14.12 3.82
N ASP A 177 1.43 -14.55 4.13
CA ASP A 177 1.74 -15.26 5.38
C ASP A 177 1.87 -14.34 6.60
N HIS A 178 2.20 -13.07 6.42
CA HIS A 178 2.48 -12.11 7.48
C HIS A 178 1.72 -10.80 7.26
N LEU A 179 1.36 -10.12 8.35
CA LEU A 179 0.89 -8.75 8.29
C LEU A 179 2.03 -7.80 7.90
N PRO A 180 1.72 -6.72 7.17
CA PRO A 180 2.69 -5.68 6.87
C PRO A 180 3.32 -5.09 8.14
N ALA A 181 4.65 -5.07 8.22
CA ALA A 181 5.40 -4.60 9.38
C ALA A 181 5.05 -3.15 9.78
N VAL A 182 4.68 -2.31 8.81
CA VAL A 182 4.24 -0.92 9.01
C VAL A 182 3.08 -0.76 10.00
N VAL A 183 2.28 -1.81 10.22
CA VAL A 183 1.18 -1.80 11.21
C VAL A 183 1.74 -1.72 12.65
N TRP A 184 2.93 -2.25 12.87
CA TRP A 184 3.64 -2.19 14.15
C TRP A 184 4.50 -0.94 14.30
N ASP A 185 4.93 -0.34 13.19
CA ASP A 185 5.75 0.88 13.20
C ASP A 185 4.95 2.16 13.53
N VAL A 186 3.61 2.11 13.45
CA VAL A 186 2.72 3.23 13.81
C VAL A 186 2.32 3.20 15.29
N PRO A 187 1.99 4.36 15.88
CA PRO A 187 1.34 4.47 17.19
C PRO A 187 0.08 3.62 17.34
N ARG A 188 -0.19 3.18 18.58
CA ARG A 188 -1.37 2.36 18.95
C ARG A 188 -2.69 2.92 18.43
N ALA A 189 -2.86 4.25 18.40
CA ALA A 189 -4.07 4.89 17.88
C ALA A 189 -4.31 4.62 16.38
N ILE A 190 -3.25 4.67 15.56
CA ILE A 190 -3.33 4.38 14.12
C ILE A 190 -3.52 2.87 13.90
N ARG A 191 -2.81 2.05 14.69
CA ARG A 191 -2.98 0.59 14.69
C ARG A 191 -4.42 0.18 15.05
N ARG A 192 -5.05 0.87 15.99
CA ARG A 192 -6.47 0.68 16.34
C ARG A 192 -7.39 1.00 15.17
N SER A 193 -7.12 2.07 14.43
CA SER A 193 -7.87 2.40 13.21
C SER A 193 -7.71 1.34 12.13
N PHE A 194 -6.49 0.82 11.92
CA PHE A 194 -6.23 -0.32 11.04
C PHE A 194 -7.08 -1.54 11.44
N ALA A 195 -7.03 -1.93 12.71
CA ALA A 195 -7.78 -3.08 13.24
C ALA A 195 -9.29 -2.90 13.06
N ARG A 196 -9.82 -1.70 13.38
CA ARG A 196 -11.22 -1.35 13.18
C ARG A 196 -11.65 -1.53 11.73
N THR A 197 -10.90 -0.95 10.79
CA THR A 197 -11.21 -1.04 9.36
C THR A 197 -11.16 -2.50 8.88
N TYR A 198 -10.15 -3.26 9.30
CA TYR A 198 -10.02 -4.66 8.93
C TYR A 198 -11.22 -5.49 9.43
N VAL A 199 -11.59 -5.33 10.70
CA VAL A 199 -12.72 -6.03 11.31
C VAL A 199 -14.04 -5.63 10.67
N ARG A 200 -14.25 -4.36 10.29
CA ARG A 200 -15.49 -3.97 9.60
C ARG A 200 -15.63 -4.62 8.22
N HIS A 201 -14.55 -4.83 7.50
CA HIS A 201 -14.59 -5.55 6.21
C HIS A 201 -14.83 -7.05 6.35
N ARG A 202 -14.30 -7.68 7.41
CA ARG A 202 -14.24 -9.16 7.54
C ARG A 202 -15.08 -9.75 8.67
N GLY A 203 -15.62 -8.90 9.53
CA GLY A 203 -16.39 -9.25 10.71
C GLY A 203 -17.84 -9.52 10.36
N LEU A 204 -18.28 -10.74 10.66
CA LEU A 204 -19.64 -11.19 10.57
C LEU A 204 -20.29 -11.12 11.96
N ASN A 205 -21.46 -10.48 12.04
CA ASN A 205 -22.32 -10.56 13.21
C ASN A 205 -23.43 -11.57 12.93
N TYR A 206 -23.72 -12.45 13.88
CA TYR A 206 -24.84 -13.38 13.76
C TYR A 206 -26.00 -12.85 14.61
N ALA A 207 -27.23 -12.91 14.09
CA ALA A 207 -28.40 -12.31 14.75
C ALA A 207 -28.67 -12.84 16.17
N ASP A 208 -28.17 -14.03 16.48
CA ASP A 208 -28.30 -14.74 17.75
C ASP A 208 -27.05 -14.61 18.66
N LYS A 209 -26.00 -13.90 18.23
CA LYS A 209 -24.74 -13.78 18.97
C LYS A 209 -24.26 -12.34 19.04
N SER A 210 -23.83 -11.92 20.22
CA SER A 210 -23.24 -10.60 20.46
C SER A 210 -21.75 -10.51 20.07
N THR A 211 -21.18 -11.56 19.48
CA THR A 211 -19.76 -11.61 19.09
C THR A 211 -19.57 -11.33 17.61
N THR A 212 -18.42 -10.75 17.25
CA THR A 212 -18.02 -10.54 15.85
C THR A 212 -17.03 -11.61 15.42
N ARG A 213 -17.33 -12.35 14.35
CA ARG A 213 -16.45 -13.38 13.81
C ARG A 213 -15.72 -12.88 12.57
N VAL A 214 -14.40 -12.85 12.61
CA VAL A 214 -13.55 -12.54 11.46
C VAL A 214 -13.18 -13.85 10.77
N GLN A 215 -13.71 -14.06 9.57
CA GLN A 215 -13.34 -15.21 8.73
C GLN A 215 -12.50 -14.74 7.54
N VAL A 216 -11.28 -15.27 7.44
CA VAL A 216 -10.37 -14.94 6.35
C VAL A 216 -9.69 -16.20 5.84
N GLU A 217 -9.66 -16.35 4.52
CA GLU A 217 -8.87 -17.39 3.86
C GLU A 217 -7.40 -16.94 3.83
N ARG A 218 -6.71 -17.16 4.95
CA ARG A 218 -5.31 -16.76 5.16
C ARG A 218 -4.52 -17.85 5.89
N PRO A 219 -3.19 -17.86 5.73
CA PRO A 219 -2.29 -18.70 6.52
C PRO A 219 -2.46 -18.44 8.02
N ARG A 220 -2.20 -19.47 8.84
CA ARG A 220 -2.34 -19.38 10.30
C ARG A 220 -1.43 -18.33 10.93
N SER A 221 -0.25 -18.09 10.36
CA SER A 221 0.70 -17.05 10.79
C SER A 221 0.07 -15.66 10.68
N PHE A 222 -0.60 -15.36 9.56
CA PHE A 222 -1.31 -14.10 9.37
C PHE A 222 -2.42 -13.92 10.41
N ILE A 223 -3.18 -14.98 10.69
CA ILE A 223 -4.28 -14.95 11.67
C ILE A 223 -3.73 -14.71 13.08
N ALA A 224 -2.59 -15.32 13.43
CA ALA A 224 -1.92 -15.11 14.71
C ALA A 224 -1.45 -13.65 14.85
N GLU A 225 -0.80 -13.08 13.83
CA GLU A 225 -0.37 -11.68 13.88
C GLU A 225 -1.55 -10.70 13.91
N LEU A 226 -2.66 -11.01 13.23
CA LEU A 226 -3.88 -10.21 13.33
C LEU A 226 -4.48 -10.25 14.74
N ARG A 227 -4.40 -11.39 15.43
CA ARG A 227 -4.75 -11.50 16.83
C ARG A 227 -3.85 -10.62 17.68
N ASP A 228 -2.53 -10.68 17.48
CA ASP A 228 -1.58 -9.87 18.25
C ASP A 228 -1.86 -8.37 18.07
N VAL A 229 -2.19 -7.93 16.86
CA VAL A 229 -2.61 -6.53 16.60
C VAL A 229 -3.88 -6.17 17.38
N LEU A 230 -4.87 -7.07 17.44
CA LEU A 230 -6.10 -6.82 18.18
C LEU A 230 -5.88 -6.81 19.70
N ASP A 231 -5.10 -7.75 20.22
CA ASP A 231 -4.74 -7.85 21.64
C ASP A 231 -3.89 -6.65 22.10
N ASP A 232 -3.12 -6.03 21.20
CA ASP A 232 -2.37 -4.80 21.49
C ASP A 232 -3.25 -3.54 21.58
N VAL A 233 -4.33 -3.49 20.78
CA VAL A 233 -5.16 -2.27 20.68
C VAL A 233 -6.42 -2.31 21.54
N LEU A 234 -6.86 -3.50 21.96
CA LEU A 234 -8.05 -3.75 22.78
C LEU A 234 -7.67 -4.14 24.19
N ASP A 235 -8.53 -3.81 25.15
CA ASP A 235 -8.35 -4.24 26.54
C ASP A 235 -9.15 -5.53 26.82
N GLU A 236 -10.17 -5.80 25.98
CA GLU A 236 -11.06 -6.95 26.08
C GLU A 236 -10.67 -8.12 25.18
N GLY A 237 -11.04 -9.35 25.59
CA GLY A 237 -10.46 -10.57 25.03
C GLY A 237 -10.86 -10.91 23.59
N VAL A 238 -9.85 -11.30 22.78
CA VAL A 238 -9.98 -11.94 21.47
C VAL A 238 -9.59 -13.42 21.57
N SER A 239 -10.38 -14.30 20.94
CA SER A 239 -10.10 -15.74 20.90
C SER A 239 -9.97 -16.25 19.47
N THR A 240 -9.07 -17.21 19.27
CA THR A 240 -8.84 -17.88 17.98
C THR A 240 -9.69 -19.14 17.86
N ALA A 241 -10.31 -19.38 16.71
CA ALA A 241 -10.97 -20.65 16.40
C ALA A 241 -10.67 -21.06 14.95
N ASP A 242 -10.04 -22.22 14.77
CA ASP A 242 -9.62 -22.90 13.52
C ASP A 242 -9.16 -22.02 12.34
N ALA A 243 -10.09 -21.32 11.68
CA ALA A 243 -9.89 -20.54 10.46
C ALA A 243 -10.23 -19.04 10.61
N GLY A 244 -10.26 -18.52 11.84
CA GLY A 244 -10.57 -17.11 12.08
C GLY A 244 -10.47 -16.67 13.53
N LEU A 245 -10.96 -15.46 13.78
CA LEU A 245 -10.96 -14.82 15.08
C LEU A 245 -12.40 -14.61 15.55
N THR A 246 -12.63 -14.79 16.86
CA THR A 246 -13.87 -14.41 17.53
C THR A 246 -13.55 -13.26 18.48
N ILE A 247 -14.15 -12.12 18.20
CA ILE A 247 -14.06 -10.91 19.01
C ILE A 247 -15.27 -10.90 19.95
N SER A 248 -15.01 -10.71 21.25
CA SER A 248 -16.07 -10.62 22.26
C SER A 248 -16.99 -9.43 22.01
N ALA A 249 -18.18 -9.43 22.62
CA ALA A 249 -19.13 -8.32 22.50
C ALA A 249 -18.55 -7.00 23.04
N ASP A 250 -17.85 -7.07 24.18
CA ASP A 250 -17.21 -5.91 24.79
C ASP A 250 -16.09 -5.37 23.91
N ALA A 251 -15.23 -6.24 23.38
CA ALA A 251 -14.18 -5.87 22.43
C ALA A 251 -14.74 -5.25 21.13
N ALA A 252 -15.85 -5.77 20.60
CA ALA A 252 -16.50 -5.22 19.40
C ALA A 252 -17.10 -3.82 19.67
N ARG A 253 -17.70 -3.61 20.84
CA ARG A 253 -18.18 -2.29 21.29
C ARG A 253 -17.02 -1.32 21.47
N GLU A 254 -15.95 -1.77 22.13
CA GLU A 254 -14.75 -0.98 22.35
C GLU A 254 -14.16 -0.48 21.02
N LEU A 255 -14.03 -1.39 20.03
CA LEU A 255 -13.51 -1.07 18.70
C LEU A 255 -14.49 -0.24 17.83
N GLY A 256 -15.75 -0.11 18.26
CA GLY A 256 -16.80 0.60 17.53
C GLY A 256 -17.17 -0.11 16.22
N VAL A 257 -17.32 -1.44 16.29
CA VAL A 257 -17.61 -2.36 15.19
C VAL A 257 -18.72 -3.34 15.58
N GLU A 258 -19.74 -2.88 16.28
CA GLU A 258 -21.00 -3.64 16.41
C GLU A 258 -21.86 -3.58 15.14
#